data_AF-A0A378HZW3-F1
#
_entry.id   AF-A0A378HZW3-F1
#
_cell.length_a   1.000
_cell.length_b   1.000
_cell.length_c   1.000
_cell.angle_alpha   90.00
_cell.angle_beta   90.00
_cell.angle_gamma   90.00
#
_symmetry.space_group_name_H-M   'P 1'
#
loop_
_entity.id
_entity.type
_entity.pdbx_description
1 polymer ?
#
loop_
_entity_poly.entity_id
_entity_poly.type
_entity_poly.pdbx_seq_one_letter_code
_entity_poly.pdbx_strand_id
1 'polypeptide(L)'
;MYRLNHYSIILITTYILAFLAMQIGAQNSWIVGLTSLPVIILTVLWSERVIPINNDLNRSTFNRDMFIIAYSCLLAFVASLIFQSNNVDARGWWPLVIVIGAMYGILIGLIYAAFATLLRKEHDSYTNKFGIALFLGYFVISLLPLYFNFASFSQTHLFISFIILLLGFHLLICLGAQLTRKHRS
;
A
#
# COMPACT_ATOMS: atom_id res chain seq x y z
N MET A 1 -27.42 -11.37 -2.36
CA MET A 1 -26.44 -10.82 -3.32
C MET A 1 -25.16 -10.51 -2.56
N TYR A 2 -24.04 -11.11 -2.95
CA TYR A 2 -22.75 -10.80 -2.33
C TYR A 2 -22.34 -9.38 -2.74
N ARG A 3 -22.02 -8.53 -1.76
CA ARG A 3 -21.60 -7.14 -1.99
C ARG A 3 -20.13 -7.07 -1.60
N LEU A 4 -19.27 -6.66 -2.53
CA LEU A 4 -17.85 -6.44 -2.24
C LEU A 4 -17.70 -5.20 -1.37
N ASN A 5 -16.72 -5.21 -0.46
CA ASN A 5 -16.37 -4.03 0.31
C ASN A 5 -15.70 -2.98 -0.58
N HIS A 6 -15.61 -1.74 -0.08
CA HIS A 6 -15.07 -0.64 -0.87
C HIS A 6 -13.58 -0.83 -1.21
N TYR A 7 -12.78 -1.48 -0.36
CA TYR A 7 -11.37 -1.76 -0.62
C TYR A 7 -11.20 -2.68 -1.82
N SER A 8 -12.02 -3.74 -1.89
CA SER A 8 -12.07 -4.67 -3.01
C SER A 8 -12.44 -3.97 -4.31
N ILE A 9 -13.50 -3.15 -4.30
CA ILE A 9 -13.97 -2.42 -5.48
C ILE A 9 -12.87 -1.50 -6.00
N ILE A 10 -12.29 -0.66 -5.13
CA ILE A 10 -11.24 0.29 -5.52
C ILE A 10 -10.02 -0.45 -6.10
N LEU A 11 -9.58 -1.53 -5.47
CA LEU A 11 -8.41 -2.28 -5.93
C LEU A 11 -8.66 -2.95 -7.29
N ILE A 12 -9.82 -3.59 -7.46
CA ILE A 12 -10.19 -4.24 -8.72
C ILE A 12 -10.26 -3.20 -9.86
N THR A 13 -10.95 -2.09 -9.64
CA THR A 13 -11.07 -1.04 -10.66
C THR A 13 -9.71 -0.45 -11.02
N THR A 14 -8.87 -0.15 -10.01
CA THR A 14 -7.52 0.39 -10.24
C THR A 14 -6.64 -0.62 -10.99
N TYR A 15 -6.73 -1.90 -10.64
CA TYR A 15 -6.00 -2.96 -11.33
C TYR A 15 -6.41 -3.11 -12.79
N ILE A 16 -7.71 -3.08 -13.10
CA ILE A 16 -8.21 -3.15 -14.48
C ILE A 16 -7.68 -1.95 -15.29
N LEU A 17 -7.71 -0.75 -14.73
CA LEU A 17 -7.18 0.44 -15.39
C LEU A 17 -5.67 0.33 -15.63
N ALA A 18 -4.91 -0.12 -14.63
CA ALA A 18 -3.47 -0.34 -14.75
C ALA A 18 -3.14 -1.43 -15.80
N PHE A 19 -3.88 -2.54 -15.79
CA PHE A 19 -3.77 -3.62 -16.77
C PHE A 19 -3.95 -3.08 -18.18
N LEU A 20 -5.03 -2.34 -18.44
CA LEU A 20 -5.30 -1.75 -19.74
C LEU A 20 -4.21 -0.75 -20.14
N ALA A 21 -3.83 0.16 -19.25
CA ALA A 21 -2.79 1.15 -19.50
C ALA A 21 -1.43 0.51 -19.86
N MET A 22 -1.10 -0.61 -19.22
CA MET A 22 0.15 -1.34 -19.46
C MET A 22 0.11 -2.20 -20.71
N GLN A 23 -1.06 -2.72 -21.11
CA GLN A 23 -1.22 -3.55 -22.30
C GLN A 23 -1.37 -2.75 -23.59
N ILE A 24 -1.85 -1.49 -23.51
CA ILE A 24 -1.94 -0.61 -24.67
C ILE A 24 -0.53 -0.35 -25.23
N GLY A 25 -0.28 -0.90 -26.43
CA GLY A 25 1.02 -0.78 -27.09
C GLY A 25 2.12 -1.65 -26.47
N ALA A 26 1.80 -2.65 -25.65
CA ALA A 26 2.76 -3.66 -25.23
C ALA A 26 2.98 -4.70 -26.33
N GLN A 27 4.24 -5.13 -26.51
CA GLN A 27 4.59 -6.25 -27.39
C GLN A 27 4.46 -7.61 -26.68
N ASN A 28 4.16 -7.61 -25.38
CA ASN A 28 4.09 -8.80 -24.55
C ASN A 28 2.69 -9.44 -24.62
N SER A 29 2.62 -10.76 -24.39
CA SER A 29 1.32 -11.45 -24.37
C SER A 29 0.49 -11.05 -23.15
N TRP A 30 -0.83 -11.03 -23.32
CA TRP A 30 -1.78 -10.70 -22.25
C TRP A 30 -1.67 -11.65 -21.05
N ILE A 31 -1.21 -12.88 -21.30
CA ILE A 31 -0.98 -13.93 -20.28
C ILE A 31 0.06 -13.47 -19.25
N VAL A 32 1.10 -12.76 -19.66
CA VAL A 32 2.12 -12.24 -18.73
C VAL A 32 1.47 -11.28 -17.72
N GLY A 33 0.51 -10.49 -18.16
CA GLY A 33 -0.26 -9.59 -17.30
C GLY A 33 -1.14 -10.30 -16.27
N LEU A 34 -1.54 -11.55 -16.52
CA LEU A 34 -2.35 -12.31 -15.58
C LEU A 34 -1.54 -12.86 -14.39
N THR A 35 -0.21 -12.83 -14.45
CA THR A 35 0.65 -13.34 -13.38
C THR A 35 0.52 -12.56 -12.06
N SER A 36 0.12 -11.27 -12.11
CA SER A 36 -0.17 -10.46 -10.92
C SER A 36 -1.58 -10.65 -10.36
N LEU A 37 -2.49 -11.29 -11.11
CA LEU A 37 -3.89 -11.44 -10.74
C LEU A 37 -4.11 -12.23 -9.43
N PRO A 38 -3.36 -13.31 -9.12
CA PRO A 38 -3.47 -13.99 -7.83
C PRO A 38 -3.23 -13.08 -6.63
N VAL A 39 -2.29 -12.12 -6.73
CA VAL A 39 -2.00 -11.16 -5.64
C VAL A 39 -3.20 -10.26 -5.39
N ILE A 40 -3.86 -9.79 -6.45
CA ILE A 40 -5.06 -8.97 -6.35
C ILE A 40 -6.20 -9.76 -5.73
N ILE A 41 -6.43 -11.01 -6.18
CA ILE A 41 -7.45 -11.90 -5.61
C ILE A 41 -7.20 -12.13 -4.11
N LEU A 42 -5.98 -12.48 -3.73
CA LEU A 42 -5.63 -12.72 -2.33
C LEU A 42 -5.86 -11.47 -1.48
N THR A 43 -5.53 -10.29 -2.01
CA THR A 43 -5.75 -9.03 -1.29
C THR A 43 -7.23 -8.70 -1.15
N VAL A 44 -8.04 -8.96 -2.17
CA VAL A 44 -9.51 -8.86 -2.11
C VAL A 44 -10.06 -9.81 -1.05
N LEU A 45 -9.67 -11.09 -1.06
CA LEU A 45 -10.12 -12.05 -0.04
C LEU A 45 -9.68 -11.64 1.37
N TRP A 46 -8.48 -11.07 1.51
CA TRP A 46 -7.98 -10.56 2.78
C TRP A 46 -8.80 -9.36 3.26
N SER A 47 -9.17 -8.44 2.37
CA SER A 47 -9.99 -7.27 2.69
C SER A 47 -11.37 -7.71 3.21
N GLU A 48 -12.03 -8.65 2.53
CA GLU A 48 -13.36 -9.14 2.92
C GLU A 48 -13.29 -9.85 4.28
N ARG A 49 -12.19 -10.54 4.56
CA ARG A 49 -11.95 -11.17 5.86
C ARG A 49 -11.67 -10.16 6.96
N VAL A 50 -10.96 -9.05 6.70
CA VAL A 50 -10.47 -8.08 7.70
C VAL A 50 -11.39 -6.85 7.87
N ILE A 51 -12.20 -6.51 6.88
CA ILE A 51 -13.15 -5.39 6.88
C ILE A 51 -14.47 -5.87 6.25
N PRO A 52 -15.24 -6.72 6.94
CA PRO A 52 -16.53 -7.18 6.48
C PRO A 52 -17.50 -6.01 6.53
N ILE A 53 -18.50 -6.10 5.66
CA ILE A 53 -19.60 -5.13 5.61
C ILE A 53 -20.46 -5.19 6.89
N ASN A 54 -20.47 -6.34 7.57
CA ASN A 54 -21.23 -6.55 8.81
C ASN A 54 -20.29 -6.48 10.02
N ASN A 55 -20.57 -5.54 10.92
CA ASN A 55 -19.81 -5.11 12.10
C ASN A 55 -19.65 -6.17 13.21
N ASP A 56 -19.29 -7.41 12.90
CA ASP A 56 -19.01 -8.39 13.95
C ASP A 56 -17.68 -8.09 14.66
N LEU A 57 -17.88 -7.62 15.90
CA LEU A 57 -16.94 -7.13 16.90
C LEU A 57 -16.11 -8.27 17.49
N ASN A 58 -14.96 -8.59 16.90
CA ASN A 58 -13.78 -9.16 17.61
C ASN A 58 -12.60 -9.35 16.63
N ARG A 59 -12.06 -8.25 16.11
CA ARG A 59 -10.92 -8.28 15.19
C ARG A 59 -9.69 -7.79 15.92
N SER A 60 -8.56 -8.47 15.73
CA SER A 60 -7.29 -7.96 16.23
C SER A 60 -6.97 -6.66 15.49
N THR A 61 -6.71 -5.60 16.25
CA THR A 61 -6.27 -4.29 15.72
C THR A 61 -5.02 -4.46 14.86
N PHE A 62 -4.13 -5.36 15.26
CA PHE A 62 -2.93 -5.74 14.50
C PHE A 62 -3.24 -6.18 13.06
N ASN A 63 -4.18 -7.13 12.87
CA ASN A 63 -4.48 -7.63 11.53
C ASN A 63 -5.12 -6.56 10.65
N ARG A 64 -5.95 -5.69 11.24
CA ARG A 64 -6.55 -4.56 10.52
C ARG A 64 -5.51 -3.54 10.13
N ASP A 65 -4.63 -3.18 11.06
CA ASP A 65 -3.59 -2.18 10.83
C ASP A 65 -2.58 -2.67 9.77
N MET A 66 -2.13 -3.92 9.89
CA MET A 66 -1.28 -4.56 8.89
C MET A 66 -1.92 -4.54 7.50
N PHE A 67 -3.20 -4.93 7.42
CA PHE A 67 -3.94 -4.93 6.16
C PHE A 67 -4.04 -3.54 5.54
N ILE A 68 -4.45 -2.52 6.30
CA ILE A 68 -4.64 -1.16 5.76
C ILE A 68 -3.34 -0.62 5.19
N ILE A 69 -2.22 -0.82 5.87
CA ILE A 69 -0.91 -0.35 5.39
C ILE A 69 -0.46 -1.14 4.16
N ALA A 70 -0.55 -2.48 4.20
CA ALA A 70 -0.20 -3.31 3.04
C ALA A 70 -1.06 -3.00 1.81
N TYR A 71 -2.36 -2.80 2.01
CA TYR A 71 -3.31 -2.38 0.98
C TYR A 71 -2.94 -1.02 0.42
N SER A 72 -2.62 -0.04 1.27
CA SER A 72 -2.27 1.32 0.83
C SER A 72 -1.00 1.31 -0.03
N CYS A 73 0.02 0.53 0.35
CA CYS A 73 1.20 0.30 -0.46
C CYS A 73 0.83 -0.30 -1.83
N LEU A 74 0.13 -1.45 -1.83
CA LEU A 74 -0.23 -2.14 -3.06
C LEU A 74 -1.04 -1.25 -4.01
N LEU A 75 -2.04 -0.56 -3.47
CA LEU A 75 -2.88 0.36 -4.25
C LEU A 75 -2.03 1.48 -4.86
N ALA A 76 -1.04 2.00 -4.15
CA ALA A 76 -0.14 3.02 -4.66
C ALA A 76 0.72 2.51 -5.82
N PHE A 77 1.27 1.29 -5.70
CA PHE A 77 2.00 0.63 -6.79
C PHE A 77 1.10 0.45 -8.03
N VAL A 78 -0.09 -0.12 -7.86
CA VAL A 78 -1.03 -0.36 -8.97
C VAL A 78 -1.49 0.96 -9.60
N ALA A 79 -1.84 1.97 -8.80
CA ALA A 79 -2.27 3.27 -9.29
C ALA A 79 -1.15 4.00 -10.06
N SER A 80 0.11 3.90 -9.61
CA SER A 80 1.23 4.54 -10.29
C SER A 80 1.44 4.01 -11.72
N LEU A 81 1.14 2.72 -11.95
CA LEU A 81 1.27 2.11 -13.27
C LEU A 81 0.36 2.77 -14.31
N ILE A 82 -0.82 3.26 -13.91
CA ILE A 82 -1.74 3.95 -14.83
C ILE A 82 -1.05 5.13 -15.53
N PHE A 83 -0.14 5.81 -14.84
CA PHE A 83 0.58 6.98 -15.34
C PHE A 83 1.96 6.67 -15.92
N GLN A 84 2.43 5.44 -15.76
CA GLN A 84 3.72 4.99 -16.30
C GLN A 84 3.56 4.28 -17.64
N SER A 85 2.43 4.45 -18.31
CA SER A 85 2.16 3.80 -19.60
C SER A 85 3.22 4.12 -20.65
N ASN A 86 3.93 5.24 -20.60
CA ASN A 86 5.01 5.54 -21.58
C ASN A 86 6.39 4.99 -21.18
N ASN A 87 6.53 4.39 -20.00
CA ASN A 87 7.78 3.81 -19.53
C ASN A 87 7.91 2.36 -20.01
N VAL A 88 8.93 2.11 -20.84
CA VAL A 88 9.20 0.79 -21.45
C VAL A 88 9.50 -0.27 -20.39
N ASP A 89 10.27 0.09 -19.36
CA ASP A 89 10.61 -0.82 -18.26
C ASP A 89 9.37 -1.16 -17.43
N ALA A 90 8.52 -0.16 -17.14
CA ALA A 90 7.26 -0.38 -16.45
C ALA A 90 6.36 -1.33 -17.26
N ARG A 91 6.21 -1.12 -18.58
CA ARG A 91 5.41 -2.02 -19.45
C ARG A 91 5.94 -3.46 -19.49
N GLY A 92 7.26 -3.64 -19.45
CA GLY A 92 7.86 -4.96 -19.47
C GLY A 92 7.67 -5.74 -18.17
N TRP A 93 7.72 -5.04 -17.03
CA TRP A 93 7.87 -5.66 -15.71
C TRP A 93 6.72 -5.40 -14.74
N TRP A 94 5.67 -4.68 -15.16
CA TRP A 94 4.57 -4.29 -14.26
C TRP A 94 3.93 -5.44 -13.45
N PRO A 95 3.76 -6.69 -13.95
CA PRO A 95 3.18 -7.74 -13.13
C PRO A 95 4.10 -8.10 -11.96
N LEU A 96 5.41 -8.12 -12.20
CA LEU A 96 6.42 -8.32 -11.17
C LEU A 96 6.45 -7.14 -10.18
N VAL A 97 6.29 -5.91 -10.66
CA VAL A 97 6.20 -4.72 -9.79
C VAL A 97 5.03 -4.85 -8.81
N ILE A 98 3.87 -5.36 -9.25
CA ILE A 98 2.72 -5.61 -8.35
C ILE A 98 3.06 -6.67 -7.30
N VAL A 99 3.69 -7.79 -7.70
CA VAL A 99 4.08 -8.86 -6.78
C VAL A 99 5.07 -8.35 -5.73
N ILE A 100 6.14 -7.68 -6.16
CA ILE A 100 7.16 -7.10 -5.28
C ILE A 100 6.56 -6.02 -4.39
N GLY A 101 5.70 -5.16 -4.94
CA GLY A 101 4.99 -4.11 -4.21
C GLY A 101 4.10 -4.68 -3.10
N ALA A 102 3.41 -5.80 -3.36
CA ALA A 102 2.63 -6.50 -2.33
C ALA A 102 3.52 -7.05 -1.21
N MET A 103 4.67 -7.65 -1.55
CA MET A 103 5.63 -8.15 -0.55
C MET A 103 6.16 -7.02 0.34
N TYR A 104 6.58 -5.89 -0.24
CA TYR A 104 6.98 -4.72 0.53
C TYR A 104 5.84 -4.16 1.37
N GLY A 105 4.63 -4.10 0.81
CA GLY A 105 3.43 -3.66 1.54
C GLY A 105 3.18 -4.51 2.79
N ILE A 106 3.26 -5.83 2.67
CA ILE A 106 3.11 -6.76 3.79
C ILE A 106 4.19 -6.53 4.84
N LEU A 107 5.46 -6.38 4.43
CA LEU A 107 6.57 -6.14 5.35
C LEU A 107 6.41 -4.82 6.11
N ILE A 108 6.11 -3.73 5.40
CA ILE A 108 5.89 -2.40 6.00
C ILE A 108 4.67 -2.45 6.93
N GLY A 109 3.59 -3.11 6.51
CA GLY A 109 2.39 -3.29 7.31
C GLY A 109 2.65 -4.09 8.59
N LEU A 110 3.50 -5.11 8.53
CA LEU A 110 3.89 -5.90 9.69
C LEU A 110 4.71 -5.06 10.69
N ILE A 111 5.70 -4.31 10.20
CA ILE A 111 6.51 -3.40 11.04
C ILE A 111 5.63 -2.34 11.69
N TYR A 112 4.75 -1.71 10.90
CA TYR A 112 3.79 -0.73 11.38
C TYR A 112 2.88 -1.32 12.47
N ALA A 113 2.25 -2.47 12.19
CA ALA A 113 1.32 -3.09 13.14
C ALA A 113 2.02 -3.52 14.43
N ALA A 114 3.29 -3.96 14.34
CA ALA A 114 4.10 -4.30 15.50
C ALA A 114 4.35 -3.07 16.39
N PHE A 115 4.75 -1.92 15.81
CA PHE A 115 4.89 -0.67 16.57
C PHE A 115 3.56 -0.15 17.10
N ALA A 116 2.50 -0.29 16.32
CA ALA A 116 1.16 0.12 16.72
C ALA A 116 0.67 -0.63 17.96
N THR A 117 1.18 -1.82 18.31
CA THR A 117 0.82 -2.50 19.57
C THR A 117 1.19 -1.69 20.83
N LEU A 118 2.07 -0.69 20.71
CA LEU A 118 2.42 0.22 21.79
C LEU A 118 1.35 1.31 22.02
N LEU A 119 0.51 1.57 21.02
CA LEU A 119 -0.67 2.44 21.13
C LEU A 119 -1.82 1.66 21.78
N ARG A 120 -2.70 2.36 22.51
CA ARG A 120 -3.84 1.74 23.23
C ARG A 120 -5.20 2.33 22.83
N LYS A 121 -5.22 3.44 22.10
CA LYS A 121 -6.43 4.18 21.70
C LYS A 121 -6.26 4.71 20.28
N GLU A 122 -7.38 4.84 19.57
CA GLU A 122 -7.48 5.50 18.25
C GLU A 122 -6.64 4.91 17.11
N HIS A 123 -6.38 3.61 17.12
CA HIS A 123 -5.68 2.90 16.04
C HIS A 123 -6.36 3.13 14.68
N ASP A 124 -7.69 3.23 14.67
CA ASP A 124 -8.48 3.22 13.45
C ASP A 124 -8.29 4.47 12.61
N SER A 125 -8.50 5.64 13.22
CA SER A 125 -8.31 6.92 12.53
C SER A 125 -6.84 7.13 12.18
N TYR A 126 -5.93 6.79 13.10
CA TYR A 126 -4.50 6.99 12.91
C TYR A 126 -3.95 6.13 11.76
N THR A 127 -4.24 4.83 11.75
CA THR A 127 -3.78 3.93 10.70
C THR A 127 -4.35 4.29 9.34
N ASN A 128 -5.61 4.71 9.26
CA ASN A 128 -6.19 5.20 8.01
C ASN A 128 -5.46 6.45 7.50
N LYS A 129 -5.18 7.44 8.37
CA LYS A 129 -4.40 8.65 8.00
C LYS A 129 -2.99 8.29 7.55
N PHE A 130 -2.34 7.36 8.25
CA PHE A 130 -1.00 6.90 7.90
C PHE A 130 -1.00 6.18 6.54
N GLY A 131 -1.98 5.31 6.29
CA GLY A 131 -2.16 4.64 5.00
C GLY A 131 -2.37 5.62 3.86
N ILE A 132 -3.21 6.65 4.05
CA ILE A 132 -3.41 7.72 3.06
C ILE A 132 -2.10 8.47 2.79
N ALA A 133 -1.36 8.84 3.85
CA ALA A 133 -0.08 9.52 3.70
C ALA A 133 0.94 8.67 2.95
N LEU A 134 0.99 7.37 3.22
CA LEU A 134 1.84 6.42 2.53
C LEU A 134 1.45 6.32 1.04
N PHE A 135 0.17 6.13 0.75
CA PHE A 135 -0.35 6.07 -0.62
C PHE A 135 0.00 7.33 -1.41
N LEU A 136 -0.33 8.51 -0.88
CA LEU A 136 -0.06 9.78 -1.53
C LEU A 136 1.43 10.02 -1.69
N GLY A 137 2.23 9.72 -0.66
CA GLY A 137 3.68 9.88 -0.70
C GLY A 137 4.33 9.05 -1.80
N TYR A 138 4.00 7.76 -1.90
CA TYR A 138 4.50 6.92 -2.99
C TYR A 138 4.01 7.41 -4.36
N PHE A 139 2.71 7.73 -4.47
CA PHE A 139 2.12 8.20 -5.70
C PHE A 139 2.83 9.46 -6.22
N VAL A 140 3.07 10.45 -5.35
CA VAL A 140 3.81 11.67 -5.69
C VAL A 140 5.26 11.36 -6.08
N ILE A 141 5.98 10.54 -5.31
CA ILE A 141 7.36 10.14 -5.64
C ILE A 141 7.43 9.43 -7.00
N SER A 142 6.39 8.66 -7.36
CA SER A 142 6.33 7.95 -8.64
C SER A 142 6.11 8.87 -9.85
N LEU A 143 5.51 10.04 -9.63
CA LEU A 143 5.28 11.06 -10.66
C LEU A 143 6.42 12.09 -10.72
N LEU A 144 7.20 12.22 -9.65
CA LEU A 144 8.31 13.17 -9.53
C LEU A 144 9.26 13.19 -10.76
N PRO A 145 9.71 12.03 -11.29
CA PRO A 145 10.63 11.99 -12.43
C PRO A 145 10.05 12.60 -13.72
N LEU A 146 8.71 12.73 -13.83
CA LEU A 146 8.07 13.38 -14.97
C LEU A 146 8.25 14.90 -14.95
N TYR A 147 8.44 15.49 -13.76
CA TYR A 147 8.45 16.95 -13.57
C TYR A 147 9.80 17.49 -13.11
N PHE A 148 10.61 16.67 -12.44
CA PHE A 148 11.86 17.07 -11.81
C PHE A 148 12.97 16.06 -12.08
N ASN A 149 14.11 16.55 -12.56
CA ASN A 149 15.29 15.71 -12.78
C ASN A 149 16.20 15.78 -11.54
N PHE A 150 16.00 14.86 -10.60
CA PHE A 150 16.84 14.74 -9.41
C PHE A 150 18.14 14.00 -9.76
N ALA A 151 19.19 14.76 -10.13
CA ALA A 151 20.48 14.20 -10.51
C ALA A 151 21.14 13.32 -9.42
N SER A 152 20.77 13.53 -8.15
CA SER A 152 21.46 12.92 -6.99
C SER A 152 20.73 11.75 -6.33
N PHE A 153 19.44 11.55 -6.62
CA PHE A 153 18.63 10.53 -5.95
C PHE A 153 17.77 9.77 -6.95
N SER A 154 17.94 8.45 -6.99
CA SER A 154 17.01 7.58 -7.72
C SER A 154 15.65 7.56 -7.02
N GLN A 155 14.59 7.30 -7.79
CA GLN A 155 13.22 7.15 -7.27
C GLN A 155 13.14 6.12 -6.13
N THR A 156 13.90 5.03 -6.24
CA THR A 156 13.98 3.99 -5.20
C THR A 156 14.56 4.53 -3.90
N HIS A 157 15.64 5.33 -3.97
CA HIS A 157 16.22 5.95 -2.78
C HIS A 157 15.23 6.92 -2.12
N LEU A 158 14.56 7.77 -2.89
CA LEU A 158 13.54 8.69 -2.37
C LEU A 158 12.42 7.94 -1.66
N PHE A 159 11.93 6.85 -2.25
CA PHE A 159 10.88 6.03 -1.64
C PHE A 159 11.34 5.36 -0.33
N ILE A 160 12.53 4.77 -0.32
CA ILE A 160 13.09 4.14 0.88
C ILE A 160 13.27 5.17 2.00
N SER A 161 13.85 6.34 1.68
CA SER A 161 14.00 7.44 2.64
C SER A 161 12.65 7.91 3.18
N PHE A 162 11.65 8.07 2.32
CA PHE A 162 10.29 8.42 2.73
C PHE A 162 9.69 7.39 3.70
N ILE A 163 9.78 6.09 3.40
CA ILE A 163 9.27 5.02 4.27
C ILE A 163 10.01 4.99 5.61
N ILE A 164 11.33 5.11 5.61
CA ILE A 164 12.13 5.15 6.84
C ILE A 164 11.72 6.33 7.71
N LEU A 165 11.58 7.52 7.14
CA LEU A 165 11.14 8.72 7.87
C LEU A 165 9.72 8.54 8.43
N LEU A 166 8.80 8.01 7.63
CA LEU A 166 7.41 7.82 8.02
C LEU A 166 7.28 6.79 9.15
N LEU A 167 7.98 5.65 9.05
CA LEU A 167 8.02 4.63 10.11
C LEU A 167 8.78 5.13 11.36
N GLY A 168 9.85 5.90 11.19
CA GLY A 168 10.58 6.52 12.29
C GLY A 168 9.69 7.49 13.07
N PHE A 169 8.93 8.34 12.37
CA PHE A 169 7.95 9.23 13.00
C PHE A 169 6.85 8.45 13.73
N HIS A 170 6.33 7.39 13.11
CA HIS A 170 5.36 6.51 13.75
C HIS A 170 5.91 5.87 15.04
N LEU A 171 7.14 5.37 15.01
CA LEU A 171 7.82 4.81 16.18
C LEU A 171 7.97 5.85 17.30
N LEU A 172 8.37 7.09 16.96
CA LEU A 172 8.49 8.18 17.94
C LEU A 172 7.14 8.49 18.61
N ILE A 173 6.05 8.53 17.84
CA ILE A 173 4.69 8.69 18.39
C ILE A 173 4.36 7.56 19.36
N CYS A 174 4.62 6.32 18.95
CA CYS A 174 4.35 5.13 19.76
C CYS A 174 5.12 5.14 21.09
N LEU A 175 6.42 5.45 21.04
CA LEU A 175 7.28 5.56 22.23
C LEU A 175 6.85 6.72 23.14
N GLY A 176 6.51 7.88 22.57
CA GLY A 176 6.01 9.02 23.33
C GLY A 176 4.70 8.70 24.08
N ALA A 177 3.78 7.99 23.43
CA ALA A 177 2.55 7.51 24.05
C ALA A 177 2.83 6.53 25.21
N GLN A 178 3.81 5.65 25.06
CA GLN A 178 4.21 4.70 26.11
C GLN A 178 4.90 5.38 27.30
N LEU A 179 5.77 6.35 27.06
CA LEU A 179 6.47 7.09 28.12
C LEU A 179 5.50 7.93 28.95
N THR A 180 4.57 8.63 28.30
CA THR A 180 3.52 9.42 28.98
C THR A 180 2.65 8.53 29.88
N ARG A 181 2.45 7.27 29.49
CA ARG A 181 1.73 6.29 30.31
C ARG A 181 2.51 5.92 31.57
N LYS A 182 3.80 5.60 31.45
CA LYS A 182 4.64 5.19 32.60
C LYS A 182 4.73 6.30 33.67
N HIS A 183 4.62 7.57 33.27
CA HIS A 183 4.62 8.68 34.22
C HIS A 183 3.28 8.89 34.95
N ARG A 184 2.16 8.42 34.39
CA ARG A 184 0.80 8.60 34.96
C ARG A 184 0.29 7.39 35.76
N SER A 185 1.01 6.28 35.75
CA SER A 185 0.74 5.06 36.53
C SER A 185 1.60 5.02 37.79
#